data_AF-A0A4R1AVM4-F1
#
_entry.id   AF-A0A4R1AVM4-F1
#
_cell.length_a   1.000
_cell.length_b   1.000
_cell.length_c   1.000
_cell.angle_alpha   90.00
_cell.angle_beta   90.00
_cell.angle_gamma   90.00
#
_symmetry.space_group_name_H-M   'P 1'
#
loop_
_entity.id
_entity.type
_entity.pdbx_description
1 polymer ?
#
loop_
_entity_poly.entity_id
_entity_poly.type
_entity_poly.pdbx_seq_one_letter_code
_entity_poly.pdbx_strand_id
1 'polypeptide(L)' 'MNDRICMVCKEYNNGVNQTVRLRENDKKYIDIEGHVKCTDDLHEKIKNVPELKKKSISKVLEEVGLIL' A
#
# COMPACT_ATOMS: atom_id res chain seq x y z
N MET A 1 9.31 0.23 21.01
CA MET A 1 8.50 -0.91 20.54
C MET A 1 8.25 -0.64 19.08
N ASN A 2 8.69 -1.52 18.17
CA ASN A 2 8.36 -1.38 16.75
C ASN A 2 6.88 -1.75 16.64
N ASP A 3 6.02 -0.74 16.64
CA ASP A 3 4.59 -0.90 16.40
C ASP A 3 4.41 -1.59 15.05
N ARG A 4 4.18 -2.91 15.09
CA ARG A 4 3.88 -3.73 13.92
C ARG A 4 2.44 -3.46 13.45
N ILE A 5 2.05 -2.20 13.32
CA ILE A 5 0.69 -1.84 12.94
C ILE A 5 0.60 -1.91 11.43
N CYS A 6 -0.39 -2.65 10.92
CA CYS A 6 -0.67 -2.69 9.51
C CYS A 6 -1.14 -1.32 9.02
N MET A 7 -0.45 -0.74 8.05
CA MET A 7 -0.81 0.57 7.49
C MET A 7 -2.13 0.53 6.70
N VAL A 8 -2.59 -0.67 6.31
CA VAL A 8 -3.81 -0.89 5.52
C VAL A 8 -5.06 -1.00 6.42
N CYS A 9 -5.09 -1.96 7.35
CA CYS A 9 -6.25 -2.17 8.23
C CYS A 9 -6.14 -1.48 9.60
N LYS A 10 -5.00 -0.86 9.91
CA LYS A 10 -4.69 -0.21 11.20
C LYS A 10 -4.71 -1.15 12.42
N GLU A 11 -4.69 -2.46 12.19
CA GLU A 11 -4.61 -3.45 13.25
C GLU A 11 -3.17 -3.89 13.54
N TYR A 12 -2.95 -4.43 14.73
CA TYR A 12 -1.65 -4.96 15.12
C TYR A 12 -1.33 -6.25 14.36
N ASN A 13 -0.13 -6.34 13.81
CA ASN A 13 0.40 -7.51 13.14
C ASN A 13 1.44 -8.21 14.03
N ASN A 14 1.00 -9.28 14.71
CA ASN A 14 1.90 -10.15 15.47
C ASN A 14 2.75 -11.06 14.57
N GLY A 15 2.40 -11.20 13.29
CA GLY A 15 3.01 -12.13 12.34
C GLY A 15 4.09 -11.49 11.45
N VAL A 16 4.22 -12.04 10.25
CA VAL A 16 5.13 -11.53 9.21
C VAL A 16 4.57 -10.23 8.65
N ASN A 17 5.40 -9.18 8.64
CA ASN A 17 5.13 -7.96 7.89
C ASN A 17 5.63 -8.12 6.45
N GLN A 18 4.80 -7.70 5.50
CA GLN A 18 5.19 -7.52 4.11
C GLN A 18 5.20 -6.02 3.82
N THR A 19 6.17 -5.60 3.00
CA THR A 19 6.28 -4.21 2.56
C THR A 19 6.07 -4.15 1.06
N VAL A 20 5.10 -3.35 0.64
CA VAL A 20 4.88 -3.01 -0.77
C VAL A 20 5.50 -1.65 -1.02
N ARG A 21 6.50 -1.62 -1.91
CA ARG A 21 7.15 -0.39 -2.34
C ARG A 21 6.60 0.05 -3.69
N LEU A 22 5.93 1.20 -3.70
CA LEU A 22 5.36 1.82 -4.89
C LEU A 22 6.28 2.97 -5.35
N ARG A 23 6.63 3.02 -6.64
CA ARG A 23 7.49 4.05 -7.21
C ARG A 23 6.67 5.11 -7.97
N GLU A 24 6.66 6.34 -7.46
CA GLU A 24 5.99 7.51 -8.03
C GLU A 24 7.01 8.36 -8.79
N ASN A 25 6.98 8.26 -10.11
CA ASN A 25 7.95 8.90 -11.00
C ASN A 25 9.41 8.60 -10.60
N ASP A 26 10.38 9.30 -11.19
CA ASP A 26 11.79 8.89 -11.09
C ASP A 26 12.41 9.01 -9.68
N LYS A 27 11.74 9.63 -8.69
CA LYS A 27 12.38 9.97 -7.40
C LYS A 27 11.58 9.72 -6.13
N LYS A 28 10.30 9.34 -6.17
CA LYS A 28 9.51 9.19 -4.95
C LYS A 28 9.09 7.72 -4.77
N TYR A 29 9.30 7.20 -3.57
CA TYR A 29 8.87 5.86 -3.19
C TYR A 29 7.88 5.97 -2.03
N ILE A 30 6.85 5.13 -2.03
CA ILE A 30 5.91 4.98 -0.94
C ILE A 30 6.00 3.53 -0.47
N ASP A 31 6.41 3.35 0.77
CA ASP A 31 6.51 2.04 1.41
C ASP A 31 5.26 1.84 2.28
N ILE A 32 4.54 0.75 2.02
CA ILE A 32 3.33 0.36 2.75
C ILE A 32 3.60 -0.98 3.44
N GLU A 33 3.64 -0.95 4.76
CA GLU A 33 3.88 -2.11 5.63
C GLU A 33 2.57 -2.66 6.19
N GLY A 34 2.44 -3.98 6.27
CA GLY A 34 1.38 -4.60 7.05
C GLY A 34 1.27 -6.10 6.88
N HIS A 35 0.08 -6.65 7.20
CA HIS A 35 -0.19 -8.06 6.98
C HIS A 35 0.00 -8.43 5.50
N VAL A 36 0.55 -9.62 5.26
CA VAL A 36 0.74 -10.18 3.92
C VAL A 36 -0.55 -10.10 3.10
N LYS A 37 -1.67 -10.56 3.68
CA LYS A 37 -2.98 -10.54 3.01
C LYS A 37 -3.43 -9.11 2.62
N CYS A 38 -3.20 -8.12 3.47
CA CYS A 38 -3.61 -6.74 3.20
C CYS A 38 -2.76 -6.10 2.10
N THR A 39 -1.48 -6.43 2.07
CA THR A 39 -0.54 -5.90 1.08
C THR A 39 -0.68 -6.59 -0.28
N ASP A 40 -0.98 -7.89 -0.31
CA ASP A 40 -1.37 -8.59 -1.54
C ASP A 40 -2.69 -8.04 -2.12
N ASP A 41 -3.74 -7.87 -1.30
CA ASP A 41 -5.02 -7.29 -1.73
C ASP A 41 -4.82 -5.86 -2.30
N LEU A 42 -3.98 -5.06 -1.63
CA LEU A 42 -3.60 -3.74 -2.13
C LEU A 42 -2.93 -3.82 -3.50
N HIS A 43 -1.95 -4.72 -3.66
CA HIS A 43 -1.23 -4.88 -4.93
C HIS A 43 -2.17 -5.28 -6.07
N GLU A 44 -3.12 -6.17 -5.80
CA GLU A 44 -4.15 -6.54 -6.77
C GLU A 44 -5.06 -5.36 -7.12
N LYS A 45 -5.54 -4.62 -6.12
CA LYS A 45 -6.35 -3.40 -6.36
C LYS A 45 -5.62 -2.39 -7.22
N ILE A 46 -4.35 -2.09 -6.90
CA ILE A 46 -3.49 -1.17 -7.66
C ILE A 46 -3.33 -1.63 -9.11
N LYS A 47 -3.06 -2.92 -9.34
CA LYS A 47 -2.96 -3.48 -10.70
C LYS A 47 -4.24 -3.33 -11.52
N ASN A 48 -5.39 -3.36 -10.86
CA ASN A 48 -6.69 -3.22 -11.49
C ASN A 48 -7.13 -1.75 -11.68
N VAL A 49 -6.41 -0.75 -11.16
CA VAL A 49 -6.74 0.66 -11.37
C VAL A 49 -6.49 1.04 -12.84
N PRO A 50 -7.52 1.46 -13.59
CA PRO A 50 -7.36 1.92 -14.96
C PRO A 50 -6.52 3.19 -14.98
N GLU A 51 -5.63 3.27 -15.98
CA GLU A 51 -4.72 4.40 -16.17
C GLU A 51 -3.76 4.65 -15.00
N LEU A 52 -3.36 3.60 -14.26
CA LEU A 52 -2.37 3.67 -13.17
C LEU A 52 -1.14 4.53 -13.53
N LYS A 53 -0.61 4.40 -14.75
CA LYS A 53 0.57 5.15 -15.22
C LYS A 53 0.34 6.64 -15.43
N LYS A 54 -0.92 7.10 -15.51
CA LYS A 54 -1.29 8.52 -15.67
C LYS A 54 -1.68 9.16 -14.35
N LYS A 55 -1.93 8.38 -13.30
CA LYS A 55 -2.31 8.85 -11.97
C LYS A 55 -1.10 8.84 -11.03
N SER A 56 -1.04 9.81 -10.13
CA SER A 56 -0.10 9.79 -9.00
C SER A 56 -0.44 8.62 -8.08
N ILE A 57 0.57 8.02 -7.43
CA ILE A 57 0.33 6.88 -6.51
C ILE A 57 -0.53 7.32 -5.35
N SER A 58 -0.39 8.55 -4.84
CA SER A 58 -1.31 9.09 -3.84
C SER A 58 -2.78 8.94 -4.26
N LYS A 59 -3.11 9.29 -5.51
CA LYS A 59 -4.48 9.23 -6.03
C LYS A 59 -4.95 7.79 -6.23
N VAL A 60 -4.05 6.90 -6.63
CA VAL A 60 -4.33 5.45 -6.72
C VAL A 60 -4.62 4.89 -5.34
N LEU A 61 -3.83 5.25 -4.33
CA LEU A 61 -4.00 4.82 -2.95
C LEU A 61 -5.31 5.33 -2.32
N GLU A 62 -5.75 6.54 -2.69
CA GLU A 62 -7.08 7.05 -2.36
C GLU A 62 -8.18 6.20 -3.02
N GLU A 63 -8.07 5.89 -4.32
CA GLU A 63 -9.09 5.10 -5.04
C GLU A 63 -9.22 3.66 -4.52
N VAL A 64 -8.12 3.05 -4.07
CA VAL A 64 -8.12 1.70 -3.48
C VAL A 64 -8.45 1.70 -1.98
N GLY A 65 -8.75 2.86 -1.40
CA GLY A 65 -9.25 3.01 -0.03
C GLY A 65 -8.19 2.89 1.06
N LEU A 66 -6.93 3.21 0.75
CA LEU A 66 -5.82 3.11 1.71
C LEU A 66 -5.49 4.42 2.42
N ILE A 67 -5.98 5.53 1.88
CA ILE A 67 -5.81 6.88 2.43
C ILE A 67 -7.18 7.37 2.93
N LEU A 68 -7.22 7.74 4.22
CA LEU A 68 -8.23 8.58 4.87
C LEU A 68 -7.69 10.02 4.93
#